data_AF-A0A158ADK1-F1
#
_entry.id   AF-A0A158ADK1-F1
#
_cell.length_a   1.000
_cell.length_b   1.000
_cell.length_c   1.000
_cell.angle_alpha   90.00
_cell.angle_beta   90.00
_cell.angle_gamma   90.00
#
_symmetry.space_group_name_H-M   'P 1'
#
loop_
_entity.id
_entity.type
_entity.pdbx_description
1 polymer ?
#
loop_
_entity_poly.entity_id
_entity_poly.type
_entity_poly.pdbx_seq_one_letter_code
_entity_poly.pdbx_strand_id
1 'polypeptide(L)' 'MSTETYVRNGHTVEISIDHDPTGQHTWAYTIDADGYTEMRDRPLESFEAAMEGAKHHANAKADALDAGSATQ' A
#
# COMPACT_ATOMS: atom_id res chain seq x y z
N MET A 1 -3.30 -13.98 -1.83
CA MET A 1 -3.45 -12.63 -1.26
C MET A 1 -2.71 -12.58 0.07
N SER A 2 -1.82 -11.60 0.25
CA SER A 2 -1.15 -11.30 1.52
C SER A 2 -1.40 -9.84 1.88
N THR A 3 -1.71 -9.58 3.16
CA THR A 3 -2.03 -8.24 3.65
C THR A 3 -1.11 -7.85 4.80
N GLU A 4 -0.68 -6.59 4.82
CA GLU A 4 0.12 -6.01 5.89
C GLU A 4 -0.45 -4.65 6.29
N THR A 5 -0.67 -4.45 7.59
CA THR A 5 -1.25 -3.21 8.13
C THR A 5 -0.27 -2.58 9.12
N TYR A 6 -0.03 -1.29 9.00
CA TYR A 6 0.85 -0.53 9.89
C TYR A 6 0.44 0.94 9.97
N VAL A 7 0.95 1.67 10.97
CA VAL A 7 0.66 3.10 11.13
C VAL A 7 1.84 3.93 10.63
N ARG A 8 1.55 4.94 9.80
CA ARG A 8 2.54 5.88 9.26
C ARG A 8 1.98 7.30 9.33
N ASN A 9 2.76 8.22 9.91
CA ASN A 9 2.39 9.64 10.00
C ASN A 9 1.00 9.89 10.64
N GLY A 10 0.59 9.05 11.59
CA GLY A 10 -0.73 9.11 12.22
C GLY A 10 -1.87 8.42 11.45
N HIS A 11 -1.57 7.89 10.26
CA HIS A 11 -2.54 7.24 9.38
C HIS A 11 -2.37 5.72 9.36
N THR A 12 -3.48 4.98 9.29
CA THR A 12 -3.46 3.51 9.18
C THR A 12 -3.27 3.12 7.72
N VAL A 13 -2.11 2.56 7.38
CA VAL A 13 -1.83 2.05 6.04
C VAL A 13 -2.10 0.54 6.00
N GLU A 14 -2.92 0.10 5.06
CA GLU A 14 -3.13 -1.31 4.77
C GLU A 14 -2.67 -1.61 3.36
N ILE A 15 -1.71 -2.51 3.20
CA ILE A 15 -1.18 -2.99 1.93
C ILE A 15 -1.73 -4.37 1.64
N SER A 16 -2.19 -4.58 0.42
CA SER A 16 -2.66 -5.85 -0.13
C SER A 16 -1.82 -6.23 -1.34
N ILE A 17 -1.16 -7.38 -1.29
CA ILE A 17 -0.47 -7.98 -2.43
C ILE A 17 -1.32 -9.13 -2.96
N ASP A 18 -1.65 -9.05 -4.24
CA ASP A 18 -2.32 -10.10 -4.98
C ASP A 18 -1.40 -10.67 -6.06
N HIS A 19 -1.72 -11.86 -6.55
CA HIS A 19 -1.00 -12.45 -7.67
C HIS A 19 -2.01 -12.96 -8.68
N ASP A 20 -1.76 -12.64 -9.95
CA ASP A 20 -2.61 -13.10 -11.02
C ASP A 20 -2.19 -14.53 -11.48
N PRO A 21 -3.05 -15.25 -12.24
CA PRO A 21 -2.77 -16.61 -12.68
C PRO A 21 -1.51 -16.77 -13.56
N THR A 22 -1.00 -15.68 -14.14
CA THR A 22 0.26 -15.66 -14.89
C THR A 22 1.49 -15.59 -13.99
N GLY A 23 1.30 -15.49 -12.67
CA GLY A 23 2.36 -15.44 -11.67
C GLY A 23 2.90 -14.04 -11.39
N GLN A 24 2.26 -12.99 -11.93
CA GLN A 24 2.69 -11.64 -11.62
C GLN A 24 2.00 -11.11 -10.37
N HIS A 25 2.75 -10.32 -9.61
CA HIS A 25 2.30 -9.71 -8.36
C HIS A 25 1.82 -8.30 -8.61
N THR A 26 0.62 -8.00 -8.14
CA THR A 26 0.05 -6.66 -8.11
C THR A 26 -0.11 -6.22 -6.67
N TRP A 27 -0.08 -4.92 -6.43
CA TRP A 27 -0.23 -4.39 -5.10
C TRP A 27 -1.25 -3.26 -5.05
N ALA A 28 -1.94 -3.18 -3.93
CA ALA A 28 -2.86 -2.14 -3.60
C ALA A 28 -2.62 -1.69 -2.15
N TYR A 29 -3.02 -0.48 -1.82
CA TYR A 29 -3.03 -0.01 -0.46
C TYR A 29 -4.19 0.97 -0.19
N THR A 30 -4.57 1.08 1.08
CA THR A 30 -5.51 2.07 1.60
C THR A 30 -4.86 2.84 2.75
N ILE A 31 -5.27 4.08 2.97
CA ILE A 31 -4.81 4.92 4.09
C ILE A 31 -6.05 5.35 4.88
N ASP A 32 -6.12 5.05 6.18
CA ASP A 32 -7.29 5.27 7.05
C ASP A 32 -8.60 4.66 6.54
N ALA A 33 -8.48 3.60 5.74
CA ALA A 33 -9.59 3.03 4.97
C ALA A 33 -10.28 4.03 4.01
N ASP A 34 -9.65 5.19 3.77
CA ASP A 34 -10.09 6.22 2.83
C ASP A 34 -9.10 6.34 1.67
N GLY A 35 -9.59 6.23 0.45
CA GLY A 35 -8.74 6.24 -0.74
C GLY A 35 -8.01 4.92 -0.99
N TYR A 36 -8.56 4.13 -1.90
CA TYR A 36 -7.92 2.94 -2.44
C TYR A 36 -6.98 3.31 -3.58
N THR A 37 -5.71 2.89 -3.49
CA THR A 37 -4.74 3.02 -4.57
C THR A 37 -4.26 1.64 -4.98
N GLU A 38 -4.36 1.32 -6.27
CA GLU A 38 -3.95 0.04 -6.83
C GLU A 38 -3.01 0.23 -8.02
N MET A 39 -1.96 -0.57 -8.07
CA MET A 39 -1.03 -0.63 -9.20
C MET A 39 -1.12 -2.00 -9.86
N ARG A 40 -1.93 -2.06 -10.92
CA ARG A 40 -2.07 -3.20 -11.84
C ARG A 40 -1.40 -2.99 -13.18
N ASP A 41 -0.95 -1.78 -13.48
CA ASP A 41 -0.32 -1.43 -14.76
C ASP A 41 1.11 -1.99 -14.86
N ARG A 42 1.76 -2.21 -13.72
CA ARG A 42 3.13 -2.75 -13.64
C ARG A 42 3.18 -3.96 -12.71
N PRO A 43 2.68 -5.11 -13.18
CA PRO A 43 2.88 -6.38 -12.49
C PRO A 43 4.37 -6.66 -12.24
N LEU A 44 4.70 -7.13 -11.04
CA LEU A 44 6.08 -7.45 -10.63
C LEU A 44 6.27 -8.95 -10.52
N GLU A 45 7.44 -9.45 -10.89
CA GLU A 45 7.75 -10.90 -10.87
C GLU A 45 8.01 -11.44 -9.45
N SER A 46 8.05 -10.58 -8.44
CA SER A 46 8.40 -10.98 -7.08
C SER A 46 7.53 -10.29 -6.04
N PHE A 47 7.05 -11.09 -5.09
CA PHE A 47 6.29 -10.63 -3.93
C PHE A 47 7.03 -9.53 -3.15
N GLU A 48 8.33 -9.71 -2.91
CA GLU A 48 9.15 -8.72 -2.18
C GLU A 48 9.21 -7.39 -2.92
N ALA A 49 9.39 -7.41 -4.25
CA ALA A 49 9.39 -6.19 -5.06
C ALA A 49 8.03 -5.48 -5.02
N ALA A 50 6.93 -6.25 -5.07
CA ALA A 50 5.58 -5.69 -4.94
C ALA A 50 5.33 -5.08 -3.57
N MET A 51 5.77 -5.74 -2.50
CA MET A 51 5.66 -5.25 -1.13
C MET A 51 6.49 -3.97 -0.92
N GLU A 52 7.75 -3.96 -1.33
CA GLU A 52 8.61 -2.78 -1.22
C GLU A 52 8.08 -1.60 -2.03
N GLY A 53 7.60 -1.84 -3.26
CA GLY A 53 6.98 -0.81 -4.09
C GLY A 53 5.70 -0.23 -3.47
N ALA A 54 4.84 -1.09 -2.94
CA ALA A 54 3.63 -0.69 -2.23
C ALA A 54 3.95 0.13 -0.99
N LYS A 55 4.89 -0.32 -0.15
CA LYS A 55 5.34 0.40 1.04
C LYS A 55 5.91 1.76 0.70
N HIS A 56 6.80 1.83 -0.28
CA HIS A 56 7.40 3.09 -0.70
C HIS A 56 6.33 4.09 -1.15
N HIS A 57 5.37 3.64 -1.96
CA HIS A 57 4.31 4.51 -2.46
C HIS A 57 3.30 4.91 -1.36
N ALA A 58 2.90 3.97 -0.51
CA ALA A 58 1.97 4.21 0.59
C ALA A 58 2.60 5.15 1.63
N ASN A 59 3.87 4.94 1.96
CA ASN A 59 4.62 5.80 2.87
C ASN A 59 4.75 7.22 2.31
N ALA A 60 5.15 7.36 1.04
CA ALA A 60 5.25 8.68 0.41
C ALA A 60 3.90 9.42 0.40
N LYS A 61 2.79 8.69 0.21
CA LYS A 61 1.46 9.27 0.25
C LYS A 61 1.01 9.64 1.66
N ALA A 62 1.22 8.76 2.64
CA ALA A 62 0.94 9.02 4.05
C ALA A 62 1.79 10.18 4.61
N ASP A 63 3.05 10.29 4.20
CA ASP A 63 3.95 11.39 4.58
C ASP A 63 3.57 12.71 3.89
N ALA A 64 2.89 12.67 2.74
CA ALA A 64 2.36 13.85 2.04
C ALA A 64 0.99 14.31 2.57
N LEU A 65 0.27 13.45 3.29
CA LEU A 65 -0.90 13.86 4.06
C LEU A 65 -0.41 14.68 5.26
N ASP A 66 -1.16 15.73 5.61
CA ASP A 66 -0.92 16.46 6.86
C ASP A 66 -0.97 15.44 7.99
N ALA A 67 0.08 15.41 8.83
CA ALA A 67 0.24 14.41 9.89
C ALA A 67 -1.08 14.28 10.63
N GLY A 68 -1.73 13.13 10.44
CA GLY A 68 -3.18 12.97 10.62
C GLY A 68 -3.60 13.75 11.83
N SER A 69 -4.35 14.84 11.58
CA SER A 69 -4.79 15.77 12.62
C SER A 69 -5.38 14.93 13.73
N ALA A 70 -4.58 14.70 14.77
CA ALA A 70 -5.01 14.07 15.98
C ALA A 70 -5.95 15.09 16.62
N THR A 71 -7.20 15.12 16.18
CA THR A 71 -8.28 15.63 16.99
C THR A 71 -8.34 14.72 18.21
N GLN A 72 -7.60 15.14 19.24
CA GLN A 72 -7.75 14.73 20.63
C GLN A 72 -9.21 14.88 21.09
#